data_AF-A0A2E4WV25-F1
#
_entry.id   AF-A0A2E4WV25-F1
#
_cell.length_a   1.000
_cell.length_b   1.000
_cell.length_c   1.000
_cell.angle_alpha   90.00
_cell.angle_beta   90.00
_cell.angle_gamma   90.00
#
_symmetry.space_group_name_H-M   'P 1'
#
loop_
_entity.id
_entity.type
_entity.pdbx_description
1 polymer ?
#
loop_
_entity_poly.entity_id
_entity_poly.type
_entity_poly.pdbx_seq_one_letter_code
_entity_poly.pdbx_strand_id
1 'polypeptide(L)'
;MLKGLRAMSTEMKLASLGGIATVLFLSVAILQPEFLEPEPDWDVSDGCLGGLEHADVGISEHYHPDLKITKDGQNVQIPPNTGIDQVGCREGMRWIHVHDASETAFTRLHIETPSKMNVPLGAFFEVWSRENGPSLTEDREFDINRNGISDWEEFDITMSVNGDTNTDFESYIMEDLDDIELTFTSKS
;
A
#
# COMPACT_ATOMS: atom_id res chain seq x y z
N MET A 1 -27.70 -23.33 -33.50
CA MET A 1 -26.99 -23.60 -32.24
C MET A 1 -27.75 -24.52 -31.27
N LEU A 2 -29.07 -24.40 -31.10
CA LEU A 2 -29.83 -25.20 -30.10
C LEU A 2 -29.88 -26.74 -30.31
N LYS A 3 -29.58 -27.26 -31.50
CA LYS A 3 -29.58 -28.71 -31.79
C LYS A 3 -28.29 -29.44 -31.41
N GLY A 4 -27.15 -28.74 -31.29
CA GLY A 4 -25.85 -29.35 -30.96
C GLY A 4 -25.67 -29.67 -29.47
N LEU A 5 -26.24 -28.84 -28.58
CA LEU A 5 -26.15 -29.06 -27.12
C LEU A 5 -26.90 -30.31 -26.62
N ARG A 6 -27.89 -30.82 -27.37
CA ARG A 6 -28.66 -32.01 -26.97
C ARG A 6 -27.92 -33.33 -27.19
N ALA A 7 -26.90 -33.36 -28.04
CA ALA A 7 -26.11 -34.56 -28.34
C ALA A 7 -24.82 -34.68 -27.49
N MET A 8 -24.56 -33.69 -26.63
CA MET A 8 -23.34 -33.60 -25.85
C MET A 8 -23.45 -34.39 -24.54
N SER A 9 -22.44 -35.20 -24.23
CA SER A 9 -22.36 -35.89 -22.93
C SER A 9 -22.28 -34.87 -21.80
N THR A 10 -22.62 -35.30 -20.58
CA THR A 10 -22.58 -34.42 -19.40
C THR A 10 -21.18 -33.86 -19.17
N GLU A 11 -20.14 -34.68 -19.37
CA GLU A 11 -18.73 -34.29 -19.25
C GLU A 11 -18.37 -33.21 -20.28
N MET A 12 -18.82 -33.37 -21.53
CA MET A 12 -18.52 -32.40 -22.58
C MET A 12 -19.29 -31.07 -22.37
N LYS A 13 -20.46 -31.10 -21.72
CA LYS A 13 -21.16 -29.88 -21.24
C LYS A 13 -20.41 -29.17 -20.12
N LEU A 14 -19.93 -29.92 -19.13
CA LEU A 14 -19.15 -29.37 -18.02
C LEU A 14 -17.83 -28.78 -18.52
N ALA A 15 -17.12 -29.49 -19.40
CA ALA A 15 -15.89 -28.99 -20.03
C ALA A 15 -16.14 -27.71 -20.84
N SER A 16 -17.23 -27.66 -21.62
CA SER A 16 -17.59 -26.44 -22.38
C SER A 16 -17.90 -25.26 -21.46
N LEU A 17 -18.60 -25.49 -20.35
CA LEU A 17 -18.92 -24.44 -19.37
C LEU A 17 -17.64 -23.93 -18.68
N GLY A 18 -16.76 -24.84 -18.26
CA GLY A 18 -15.47 -24.49 -17.68
C GLY A 18 -14.61 -23.67 -18.64
N GLY A 19 -14.53 -24.09 -19.91
CA GLY A 19 -13.82 -23.33 -20.94
C GLY A 19 -14.37 -21.91 -21.15
N ILE A 20 -15.70 -21.74 -21.15
CA ILE A 20 -16.32 -20.41 -21.23
C ILE A 20 -15.98 -19.58 -19.99
N ALA A 21 -16.06 -20.15 -18.79
CA ALA A 21 -15.74 -19.46 -17.55
C ALA A 21 -14.27 -18.99 -17.51
N THR A 22 -13.33 -19.83 -17.94
CA THR A 22 -11.91 -19.47 -18.04
C THR A 22 -11.68 -18.34 -19.05
N VAL A 23 -12.29 -18.39 -20.23
CA VAL A 23 -12.15 -17.33 -21.22
C VAL A 23 -12.72 -16.01 -20.69
N LEU A 24 -13.86 -16.05 -19.99
CA LEU A 24 -14.45 -14.87 -19.36
C LEU A 24 -13.55 -14.31 -18.26
N PHE A 25 -13.01 -15.16 -17.38
CA PHE A 25 -12.08 -14.74 -16.34
C PHE A 25 -10.82 -14.09 -16.93
N LEU A 26 -10.19 -14.71 -17.93
CA LEU A 26 -9.03 -14.11 -18.61
C LEU A 26 -9.38 -12.80 -19.33
N SER A 27 -10.59 -12.70 -19.89
CA SER A 27 -11.06 -11.46 -20.51
C SER A 27 -11.20 -10.34 -19.47
N VAL A 28 -11.74 -10.64 -18.28
CA VAL A 28 -11.81 -9.68 -17.17
C VAL A 28 -10.40 -9.33 -16.69
N ALA A 29 -9.52 -10.31 -16.48
CA ALA A 29 -8.15 -10.06 -16.02
C ALA A 29 -7.34 -9.18 -16.99
N ILE A 30 -7.58 -9.29 -18.30
CA ILE A 30 -6.87 -8.48 -19.32
C ILE A 30 -7.52 -7.11 -19.51
N LEU A 31 -8.85 -7.02 -19.47
CA LEU A 31 -9.59 -5.79 -19.81
C LEU A 31 -9.94 -4.94 -18.59
N GLN A 32 -10.00 -5.53 -17.41
CA GLN A 32 -10.44 -4.92 -16.14
C GLN A 32 -9.63 -5.51 -14.96
N PRO A 33 -8.29 -5.35 -14.96
CA PRO A 33 -7.43 -5.91 -13.91
C PRO A 33 -7.79 -5.39 -12.51
N GLU A 34 -8.24 -4.14 -12.41
CA GLU A 34 -8.69 -3.48 -11.18
C GLU A 34 -9.75 -4.29 -10.40
N PHE A 35 -10.57 -5.11 -11.08
CA PHE A 35 -11.58 -5.94 -10.41
C PHE A 35 -10.98 -7.10 -9.60
N LEU A 36 -9.72 -7.45 -9.86
CA LEU A 36 -9.00 -8.53 -9.19
C LEU A 36 -8.00 -8.00 -8.17
N GLU A 37 -7.74 -6.69 -8.16
CA GLU A 37 -6.81 -6.06 -7.24
C GLU A 37 -7.49 -5.83 -5.89
N PRO A 38 -6.76 -6.06 -4.78
CA PRO A 38 -7.28 -5.80 -3.45
C PRO A 38 -7.58 -4.30 -3.26
N GLU A 39 -8.80 -3.97 -2.82
CA GLU A 39 -9.14 -2.60 -2.44
C GLU A 39 -8.31 -2.16 -1.22
N PRO A 40 -7.71 -0.95 -1.21
CA PRO A 40 -6.90 -0.51 -0.08
C PRO A 40 -7.71 -0.19 1.17
N ASP A 41 -7.24 -0.71 2.32
CA ASP A 41 -7.83 -0.45 3.63
C ASP A 41 -7.23 0.82 4.24
N TRP A 42 -7.74 1.99 3.87
CA TRP A 42 -7.17 3.27 4.33
C TRP A 42 -7.32 3.55 5.83
N ASP A 43 -8.36 3.02 6.47
CA ASP A 43 -8.63 3.22 7.90
C ASP A 43 -7.51 2.63 8.79
N VAL A 44 -6.60 1.84 8.23
CA VAL A 44 -5.40 1.33 8.92
C VAL A 44 -4.51 2.43 9.46
N SER A 45 -4.53 3.63 8.85
CA SER A 45 -3.75 4.77 9.34
C SER A 45 -4.22 5.24 10.72
N ASP A 46 -5.49 4.99 11.09
CA ASP A 46 -6.06 5.35 12.38
C ASP A 46 -5.93 4.24 13.45
N GLY A 47 -5.49 3.05 13.05
CA GLY A 47 -5.25 1.93 13.95
C GLY A 47 -4.27 2.25 15.08
N CYS A 48 -4.52 1.69 16.27
CA CYS A 48 -3.69 1.87 17.45
C CYS A 48 -3.65 0.57 18.26
N LEU A 49 -2.44 0.06 18.52
CA LEU A 49 -2.24 -1.14 19.33
C LEU A 49 -2.39 -0.87 20.83
N GLY A 50 -2.06 0.36 21.26
CA GLY A 50 -1.87 0.71 22.66
C GLY A 50 -0.57 0.11 23.23
N GLY A 51 0.05 0.80 24.20
CA GLY A 51 1.33 0.35 24.76
C GLY A 51 2.53 0.59 23.83
N LEU A 52 3.71 0.64 24.42
CA LEU A 52 4.99 0.81 23.73
C LEU A 52 5.77 -0.51 23.57
N GLU A 53 5.15 -1.63 23.96
CA GLU A 53 5.71 -2.97 23.84
C GLU A 53 4.74 -3.86 23.05
N HIS A 54 5.27 -4.78 22.24
CA HIS A 54 4.49 -5.72 21.42
C HIS A 54 3.80 -6.85 22.22
N ALA A 55 3.75 -6.76 23.55
CA ALA A 55 3.21 -7.81 24.40
C ALA A 55 1.68 -7.67 24.56
N ASP A 56 0.94 -8.72 24.21
CA ASP A 56 -0.50 -8.90 24.50
C ASP A 56 -1.48 -7.86 23.89
N VAL A 57 -1.11 -7.23 22.77
CA VAL A 57 -1.92 -6.18 22.09
C VAL A 57 -2.75 -6.69 20.90
N GLY A 58 -2.88 -8.00 20.70
CA GLY A 58 -3.81 -8.58 19.72
C GLY A 58 -3.37 -8.47 18.25
N ILE A 59 -2.07 -8.40 17.99
CA ILE A 59 -1.48 -8.42 16.63
C ILE A 59 -1.68 -9.81 16.01
N SER A 60 -2.28 -9.87 14.82
CA SER A 60 -2.40 -11.11 14.03
C SER A 60 -1.39 -11.12 12.89
N GLU A 61 -1.19 -9.98 12.24
CA GLU A 61 -0.24 -9.82 11.13
C GLU A 61 0.87 -8.86 11.56
N HIS A 62 2.10 -9.22 11.24
CA HIS A 62 3.29 -8.42 11.51
C HIS A 62 4.28 -8.61 10.37
N TYR A 63 4.55 -7.56 9.61
CA TYR A 63 5.48 -7.61 8.50
C TYR A 63 6.20 -6.27 8.26
N HIS A 64 7.25 -6.31 7.43
CA HIS A 64 8.31 -5.31 7.41
C HIS A 64 8.72 -4.87 6.00
N PRO A 65 7.97 -3.95 5.36
CA PRO A 65 8.46 -3.28 4.16
C PRO A 65 9.47 -2.19 4.52
N ASP A 66 10.42 -1.96 3.62
CA ASP A 66 11.45 -0.95 3.69
C ASP A 66 11.14 0.18 2.70
N LEU A 67 11.08 1.43 3.18
CA LEU A 67 10.71 2.60 2.37
C LEU A 67 11.87 3.59 2.25
N LYS A 68 12.19 3.96 1.01
CA LYS A 68 13.13 5.02 0.67
C LYS A 68 12.43 6.09 -0.17
N ILE A 69 12.58 7.35 0.23
CA ILE A 69 11.98 8.48 -0.47
C ILE A 69 13.09 9.45 -0.88
N THR A 70 13.09 9.84 -2.15
CA THR A 70 14.04 10.82 -2.70
C THR A 70 13.27 11.99 -3.31
N LYS A 71 13.61 13.22 -2.94
CA LYS A 71 13.10 14.45 -3.55
C LYS A 71 14.25 15.23 -4.17
N ASP A 72 14.20 15.49 -5.47
CA ASP A 72 15.24 16.19 -6.23
C ASP A 72 16.65 15.63 -5.99
N GLY A 73 16.76 14.30 -5.92
CA GLY A 73 18.02 13.58 -5.65
C GLY A 73 18.47 13.58 -4.18
N GLN A 74 17.69 14.14 -3.26
CA GLN A 74 17.97 14.16 -1.82
C GLN A 74 17.08 13.18 -1.05
N ASN A 75 17.66 12.40 -0.15
CA ASN A 75 16.89 11.48 0.70
C ASN A 75 15.99 12.26 1.67
N VAL A 76 14.70 11.94 1.68
CA VAL A 76 13.74 12.43 2.66
C VAL A 76 13.78 11.47 3.84
N GLN A 77 14.35 11.92 4.96
CA GLN A 77 14.52 11.11 6.16
C GLN A 77 13.18 10.90 6.86
N ILE A 78 12.85 9.64 7.14
CA ILE A 78 11.74 9.27 8.02
C ILE A 78 12.28 9.28 9.46
N PRO A 79 11.74 10.12 10.36
CA PRO A 79 12.18 10.19 11.74
C PRO A 79 11.99 8.87 12.49
N PRO A 80 12.84 8.57 13.50
CA PRO A 80 12.58 7.45 14.40
C PRO A 80 11.33 7.72 15.23
N ASN A 81 10.64 6.68 15.66
CA ASN A 81 9.38 6.75 16.41
C ASN A 81 8.21 7.38 15.63
N THR A 82 8.30 7.52 14.30
CA THR A 82 7.13 7.95 13.52
C THR A 82 5.98 6.97 13.73
N GLY A 83 4.81 7.50 14.09
CA GLY A 83 3.63 6.68 14.42
C GLY A 83 3.57 6.19 15.87
N ILE A 84 4.46 6.64 16.76
CA ILE A 84 4.49 6.25 18.19
C ILE A 84 4.13 7.45 19.09
N ASP A 85 3.30 7.24 20.10
CA ASP A 85 2.80 8.28 21.03
C ASP A 85 2.15 9.49 20.34
N GLN A 86 1.51 9.25 19.19
CA GLN A 86 0.80 10.28 18.45
C GLN A 86 -0.53 10.67 19.10
N VAL A 87 -1.05 11.86 18.76
CA VAL A 87 -2.43 12.24 19.10
C VAL A 87 -3.39 11.20 18.49
N GLY A 88 -4.33 10.70 19.30
CA GLY A 88 -5.22 9.60 18.93
C GLY A 88 -4.65 8.20 19.21
N CYS A 89 -3.37 8.08 19.56
CA CYS A 89 -2.73 6.84 20.00
C CYS A 89 -1.61 7.14 21.03
N ARG A 90 -1.98 7.80 22.13
CA ARG A 90 -1.05 8.19 23.19
C ARG A 90 -0.52 6.97 23.93
N GLU A 91 0.76 7.00 24.28
CA GLU A 91 1.47 5.88 24.92
C GLU A 91 1.30 4.56 24.14
N GLY A 92 1.14 4.66 22.82
CA GLY A 92 0.79 3.56 21.92
C GLY A 92 1.54 3.65 20.60
N MET A 93 1.41 2.60 19.79
CA MET A 93 1.94 2.53 18.43
C MET A 93 0.77 2.44 17.43
N ARG A 94 0.84 3.23 16.37
CA ARG A 94 -0.05 3.11 15.22
C ARG A 94 0.20 1.77 14.52
N TRP A 95 -0.80 1.23 13.82
CA TRP A 95 -0.63 -0.04 13.07
C TRP A 95 0.47 0.05 12.01
N ILE A 96 0.77 1.25 11.51
CA ILE A 96 1.96 1.52 10.70
C ILE A 96 2.85 2.45 11.51
N HIS A 97 4.08 2.03 11.82
CA HIS A 97 5.02 2.86 12.59
C HIS A 97 6.49 2.53 12.28
N VAL A 98 7.41 3.31 12.84
CA VAL A 98 8.86 3.16 12.71
C VAL A 98 9.50 3.20 14.09
N HIS A 99 10.38 2.25 14.40
CA HIS A 99 11.19 2.32 15.62
C HIS A 99 12.45 3.16 15.43
N ASP A 100 13.26 2.80 14.43
CA ASP A 100 14.59 3.36 14.24
C ASP A 100 14.68 4.08 12.89
N ALA A 101 15.45 5.17 12.87
CA ALA A 101 15.78 5.85 11.63
C ALA A 101 16.74 4.99 10.80
N SER A 102 16.64 5.09 9.49
CA SER A 102 17.52 4.36 8.57
C SER A 102 19.00 4.70 8.74
N GLU A 103 19.86 3.67 8.68
CA GLU A 103 21.30 3.81 8.44
C GLU A 103 21.68 3.69 6.95
N THR A 104 20.77 3.18 6.10
CA THR A 104 21.01 2.76 4.70
C THR A 104 20.04 3.36 3.67
N ALA A 105 19.52 4.56 3.93
CA ALA A 105 18.48 5.30 3.17
C ALA A 105 17.06 4.67 3.20
N PHE A 106 16.95 3.34 3.23
CA PHE A 106 15.69 2.62 3.47
C PHE A 106 15.32 2.60 4.94
N THR A 107 14.13 3.08 5.28
CA THR A 107 13.58 3.02 6.64
C THR A 107 12.59 1.89 6.74
N ARG A 108 12.80 1.02 7.73
CA ARG A 108 11.92 -0.11 7.96
C ARG A 108 10.62 0.34 8.60
N LEU A 109 9.51 0.06 7.92
CA LEU A 109 8.18 0.22 8.48
C LEU A 109 7.79 -1.06 9.22
N HIS A 110 7.00 -0.88 10.28
CA HIS A 110 6.35 -1.96 11.00
C HIS A 110 4.86 -1.89 10.69
N ILE A 111 4.31 -2.95 10.11
CA ILE A 111 2.89 -3.09 9.88
C ILE A 111 2.36 -4.17 10.81
N GLU A 112 1.50 -3.78 11.73
CA GLU A 112 1.01 -4.60 12.82
C GLU A 112 -0.51 -4.46 12.99
N THR A 113 -1.27 -5.37 12.37
CA THR A 113 -2.73 -5.27 12.28
C THR A 113 -3.42 -6.44 13.02
N PRO A 114 -4.67 -6.27 13.48
CA PRO A 114 -5.41 -7.32 14.19
C PRO A 114 -5.92 -8.45 13.28
N SER A 115 -5.81 -8.27 11.96
CA SER A 115 -6.16 -9.24 10.93
C SER A 115 -5.46 -8.89 9.63
N LYS A 116 -5.50 -9.78 8.63
CA LYS A 116 -5.10 -9.46 7.26
C LYS A 116 -5.89 -8.25 6.75
N MET A 117 -5.15 -7.23 6.29
CA MET A 117 -5.63 -5.97 5.73
C MET A 117 -4.76 -5.61 4.53
N ASN A 118 -5.33 -4.93 3.56
CA ASN A 118 -4.64 -4.42 2.39
C ASN A 118 -4.08 -3.04 2.72
N VAL A 119 -2.92 -3.00 3.39
CA VAL A 119 -2.33 -1.76 3.91
C VAL A 119 -1.68 -0.96 2.77
N PRO A 120 -2.24 0.19 2.36
CA PRO A 120 -1.65 0.99 1.29
C PRO A 120 -0.45 1.79 1.77
N LEU A 121 0.52 2.01 0.88
CA LEU A 121 1.67 2.89 1.12
C LEU A 121 1.23 4.29 1.56
N GLY A 122 0.18 4.85 0.95
CA GLY A 122 -0.35 6.16 1.32
C GLY A 122 -0.84 6.26 2.77
N ALA A 123 -1.31 5.16 3.38
CA ALA A 123 -1.73 5.19 4.78
C ALA A 123 -0.57 5.51 5.73
N PHE A 124 0.67 5.18 5.36
CA PHE A 124 1.86 5.61 6.10
C PHE A 124 2.02 7.15 6.06
N PHE A 125 1.74 7.79 4.92
CA PHE A 125 1.81 9.26 4.81
C PHE A 125 0.72 9.94 5.65
N GLU A 126 -0.47 9.34 5.75
CA GLU A 126 -1.50 9.80 6.71
C GLU A 126 -0.98 9.72 8.16
N VAL A 127 -0.30 8.62 8.54
CA VAL A 127 0.34 8.49 9.85
C VAL A 127 1.42 9.54 10.07
N TRP A 128 2.34 9.70 9.12
CA TRP A 128 3.49 10.59 9.25
C TRP A 128 3.08 12.06 9.30
N SER A 129 2.01 12.45 8.60
CA SER A 129 1.48 13.82 8.58
C SER A 129 1.12 14.36 9.97
N ARG A 130 0.73 13.47 10.90
CA ARG A 130 0.35 13.82 12.28
C ARG A 130 1.52 14.36 13.11
N GLU A 131 2.75 14.15 12.63
CA GLU A 131 4.00 14.62 13.25
C GLU A 131 4.72 15.68 12.40
N ASN A 132 3.99 16.35 11.51
CA ASN A 132 4.49 17.34 10.55
C ASN A 132 5.37 16.76 9.43
N GLY A 133 5.32 15.45 9.18
CA GLY A 133 5.89 14.86 7.98
C GLY A 133 5.06 15.13 6.72
N PRO A 134 5.54 14.65 5.55
CA PRO A 134 4.75 14.48 4.33
C PRO A 134 3.31 14.03 4.59
N SER A 135 2.38 14.53 3.78
CA SER A 135 0.96 14.23 3.89
C SER A 135 0.38 13.75 2.56
N LEU A 136 -0.94 13.53 2.56
CA LEU A 136 -1.73 13.42 1.35
C LEU A 136 -2.71 14.60 1.27
N THR A 137 -3.19 14.90 0.07
CA THR A 137 -4.32 15.81 -0.18
C THR A 137 -5.64 15.18 0.29
N GLU A 138 -6.75 15.94 0.21
CA GLU A 138 -8.09 15.41 0.52
C GLU A 138 -8.48 14.21 -0.37
N ASP A 139 -7.94 14.16 -1.59
CA ASP A 139 -8.15 13.08 -2.56
C ASP A 139 -7.12 11.95 -2.43
N ARG A 140 -6.32 11.94 -1.35
CA ARG A 140 -5.28 10.95 -1.04
C ARG A 140 -4.12 10.90 -2.03
N GLU A 141 -3.83 12.01 -2.67
CA GLU A 141 -2.65 12.16 -3.53
C GLU A 141 -1.46 12.65 -2.71
N PHE A 142 -0.24 12.25 -3.08
CA PHE A 142 0.97 12.71 -2.37
C PHE A 142 1.03 14.25 -2.23
N ASP A 143 1.36 14.72 -1.03
CA ASP A 143 1.68 16.12 -0.74
C ASP A 143 2.88 16.17 0.22
N ILE A 144 4.06 15.93 -0.34
CA ILE A 144 5.32 15.79 0.40
C ILE A 144 5.76 17.11 1.04
N ASN A 145 5.29 18.23 0.49
CA ASN A 145 5.67 19.57 0.91
C ASN A 145 4.60 20.26 1.79
N ARG A 146 3.41 19.65 1.89
CA ARG A 146 2.27 20.05 2.72
C ARG A 146 1.65 21.39 2.32
N ASN A 147 1.67 21.73 1.04
CA ASN A 147 1.07 22.98 0.55
C ASN A 147 -0.43 22.82 0.20
N GLY A 148 -0.98 21.61 0.29
CA GLY A 148 -2.36 21.29 -0.08
C GLY A 148 -2.58 21.16 -1.59
N ILE A 149 -1.50 21.13 -2.38
CA ILE A 149 -1.49 20.87 -3.81
C ILE A 149 -0.95 19.46 -4.01
N SER A 150 -1.52 18.73 -4.95
CA SER A 150 -1.04 17.42 -5.33
C SER A 150 0.37 17.49 -5.89
N ASP A 151 1.26 16.64 -5.38
CA ASP A 151 2.60 16.49 -5.92
C ASP A 151 2.57 16.00 -7.38
N TRP A 152 1.48 15.37 -7.84
CA TRP A 152 1.32 15.03 -9.25
C TRP A 152 1.26 16.26 -10.16
N GLU A 153 0.92 17.44 -9.63
CA GLU A 153 1.00 18.70 -10.36
C GLU A 153 2.44 19.24 -10.40
N GLU A 154 3.19 19.06 -9.31
CA GLU A 154 4.49 19.71 -9.07
C GLU A 154 5.71 18.84 -9.44
N PHE A 155 5.56 17.51 -9.44
CA PHE A 155 6.65 16.54 -9.57
C PHE A 155 6.34 15.48 -10.63
N ASP A 156 7.39 15.01 -11.29
CA ASP A 156 7.40 13.72 -11.96
C ASP A 156 7.72 12.66 -10.89
N ILE A 157 6.73 11.81 -10.59
CA ILE A 157 6.80 10.78 -9.54
C ILE A 157 7.07 9.42 -10.17
N THR A 158 8.03 8.69 -9.61
CA THR A 158 8.32 7.30 -10.00
C THR A 158 8.40 6.42 -8.78
N MET A 159 7.97 5.17 -8.93
CA MET A 159 8.07 4.15 -7.88
C MET A 159 8.65 2.86 -8.44
N SER A 160 9.50 2.22 -7.65
CA SER A 160 9.88 0.82 -7.85
C SER A 160 9.69 0.04 -6.57
N VAL A 161 9.29 -1.21 -6.72
CA VAL A 161 9.18 -2.19 -5.63
C VAL A 161 10.09 -3.36 -5.99
N ASN A 162 11.04 -3.69 -5.11
CA ASN A 162 12.01 -4.76 -5.33
C ASN A 162 12.81 -4.62 -6.65
N GLY A 163 13.02 -3.37 -7.09
CA GLY A 163 13.72 -3.02 -8.33
C GLY A 163 12.85 -3.02 -9.59
N ASP A 164 11.59 -3.45 -9.52
CA ASP A 164 10.64 -3.43 -10.64
C ASP A 164 9.76 -2.19 -10.58
N THR A 165 9.43 -1.61 -11.74
CA THR A 165 8.54 -0.45 -11.81
C THR A 165 7.13 -0.82 -11.33
N ASN A 166 6.57 0.01 -10.45
CA ASN A 166 5.19 -0.11 -9.99
C ASN A 166 4.47 1.23 -10.19
N THR A 167 3.17 1.19 -10.51
CA THR A 167 2.35 2.38 -10.81
C THR A 167 1.13 2.51 -9.91
N ASP A 168 1.08 1.78 -8.80
CA ASP A 168 -0.04 1.77 -7.84
C ASP A 168 0.13 2.88 -6.78
N PHE A 169 1.36 3.40 -6.64
CA PHE A 169 1.72 4.58 -5.84
C PHE A 169 1.07 4.62 -4.45
N GLU A 170 0.21 5.60 -4.19
CA GLU A 170 -0.47 5.78 -2.90
C GLU A 170 -1.32 4.57 -2.52
N SER A 171 -1.88 3.86 -3.51
CA SER A 171 -2.69 2.66 -3.33
C SER A 171 -1.90 1.35 -3.34
N TYR A 172 -0.57 1.38 -3.47
CA TYR A 172 0.25 0.18 -3.45
C TYR A 172 0.08 -0.57 -2.12
N ILE A 173 -0.39 -1.82 -2.20
CA ILE A 173 -0.54 -2.68 -1.03
C ILE A 173 0.82 -3.24 -0.65
N MET A 174 1.35 -2.79 0.48
CA MET A 174 2.67 -3.19 0.95
C MET A 174 2.67 -4.65 1.40
N GLU A 175 3.71 -5.38 1.01
CA GLU A 175 3.95 -6.77 1.41
C GLU A 175 5.22 -6.88 2.27
N ASP A 176 5.41 -8.06 2.89
CA ASP A 176 6.60 -8.31 3.71
C ASP A 176 7.89 -8.26 2.88
N LEU A 177 8.93 -7.62 3.43
CA LEU A 177 10.26 -7.49 2.82
C LEU A 177 10.31 -6.69 1.51
N ASP A 178 9.28 -5.92 1.17
CA ASP A 178 9.32 -5.04 0.01
C ASP A 178 10.35 -3.92 0.18
N ASP A 179 11.25 -3.77 -0.78
CA ASP A 179 12.07 -2.57 -0.94
C ASP A 179 11.35 -1.56 -1.84
N ILE A 180 10.72 -0.55 -1.24
CA ILE A 180 9.94 0.48 -1.93
C ILE A 180 10.78 1.74 -2.10
N GLU A 181 11.00 2.16 -3.36
CA GLU A 181 11.67 3.42 -3.68
C GLU A 181 10.71 4.40 -4.36
N LEU A 182 10.44 5.53 -3.71
CA LEU A 182 9.69 6.65 -4.27
C LEU A 182 10.64 7.79 -4.63
N THR A 183 10.53 8.31 -5.85
CA THR A 183 11.30 9.47 -6.30
C THR A 183 10.39 10.57 -6.83
N PHE A 184 10.55 11.77 -6.27
CA PHE A 184 9.89 13.00 -6.67
C PHE A 184 10.92 13.91 -7.36
N THR A 185 10.70 14.23 -8.63
CA THR A 185 11.55 15.15 -9.40
C THR A 185 10.77 16.38 -9.78
N SER A 186 11.18 17.57 -9.32
CA SER A 186 10.47 18.82 -9.61
C SER A 186 10.35 19.03 -11.12
N LYS A 187 9.14 19.36 -11.58
CA LYS A 187 8.92 19.73 -12.98
C LYS A 187 9.60 21.06 -13.30
N SER A 188 10.12 21.16 -14.53
CA SER A 188 10.75 22.36 -15.08
C SER A 188 9.76 23.38 -15.60
#